data_AF-A0A1V2QRM6-F1
#
_entry.id   AF-A0A1V2QRM6-F1
#
_cell.length_a   1.000
_cell.length_b   1.000
_cell.length_c   1.000
_cell.angle_alpha   90.00
_cell.angle_beta   90.00
_cell.angle_gamma   90.00
#
_symmetry.space_group_name_H-M   'P 1'
#
loop_
_entity.id
_entity.type
_entity.pdbx_description
1 polymer ?
#
loop_
_entity_poly.entity_id
_entity_poly.type
_entity_poly.pdbx_seq_one_letter_code
_entity_poly.pdbx_strand_id
1 'polypeptide(L)'
;MVDTQSLGDLGTTAIRPRRKRPGHTSTPPQDKIHNRRVNQIRWAVEQAIAHLKNWKILATGYHARLTEPPTIIRIVTSLKHYRFGW
;
A
#
# COMPACT_ATOMS: atom_id res chain seq x y z
N MET A 1 -35.03 16.56 11.88
CA MET A 1 -34.42 15.87 10.73
C MET A 1 -33.23 15.10 11.25
N VAL A 2 -33.39 13.79 11.42
CA VAL A 2 -32.33 12.89 11.87
C VAL A 2 -31.48 12.60 10.65
N ASP A 3 -30.22 13.04 10.64
CA ASP A 3 -29.25 12.61 9.63
C ASP A 3 -29.02 11.11 9.86
N THR A 4 -29.78 10.28 9.13
CA THR A 4 -29.61 8.83 9.08
C THR A 4 -28.20 8.53 8.61
N GLN A 5 -27.35 8.21 9.59
CA GLN A 5 -26.14 7.45 9.41
C GLN A 5 -26.51 6.20 8.64
N SER A 6 -26.07 6.09 7.38
CA SER A 6 -26.11 4.80 6.68
C SER A 6 -25.32 3.83 7.55
N LEU A 7 -25.98 2.77 8.05
CA LEU A 7 -25.45 1.87 9.07
C LEU A 7 -24.08 1.24 8.70
N GLY A 8 -23.67 1.29 7.43
CA GLY A 8 -22.34 0.87 6.99
C GLY A 8 -21.17 1.74 7.48
N ASP A 9 -21.42 2.96 7.96
CA ASP A 9 -20.37 3.90 8.38
C ASP A 9 -19.96 3.77 9.85
N LEU A 10 -20.70 3.03 10.70
CA LEU A 10 -20.42 2.94 12.14
C LEU A 10 -19.26 2.01 12.53
N GLY A 11 -18.80 1.15 11.61
CA GLY A 11 -17.82 0.09 11.92
C GLY A 11 -16.34 0.39 11.60
N THR A 12 -16.01 1.59 11.11
CA THR A 12 -14.63 1.94 10.69
C THR A 12 -13.95 2.86 11.71
N THR A 13 -12.80 2.42 12.25
CA THR A 13 -11.94 3.18 13.19
C THR A 13 -11.11 4.29 12.51
N ALA A 14 -11.19 4.42 11.18
CA ALA A 14 -10.39 5.38 10.43
C ALA A 14 -10.86 6.83 10.63
N ILE A 15 -9.90 7.74 10.76
CA ILE A 15 -10.13 9.19 10.85
C ILE A 15 -10.80 9.67 9.56
N ARG A 16 -11.95 10.36 9.72
CA ARG A 16 -12.77 10.86 8.61
C ARG A 16 -12.73 12.38 8.52
N PRO A 17 -12.73 12.94 7.30
CA PRO A 17 -12.99 14.36 7.10
C PRO A 17 -14.32 14.75 7.72
N ARG A 18 -14.36 15.92 8.38
CA ARG A 18 -15.58 16.46 8.97
C ARG A 18 -16.52 16.93 7.87
N ARG A 19 -17.74 16.40 7.88
CA ARG A 19 -18.79 16.78 6.93
C ARG A 19 -19.31 18.18 7.25
N LYS A 20 -19.78 18.87 6.22
CA LYS A 20 -20.51 20.12 6.35
C LYS A 20 -21.73 19.91 7.26
N ARG A 21 -21.94 20.81 8.22
CA ARG A 21 -23.11 20.78 9.09
C ARG A 21 -24.38 21.07 8.28
N PRO A 22 -25.52 20.40 8.56
CA PRO A 22 -26.80 20.71 7.91
C PRO A 22 -27.16 22.18 8.11
N GLY A 23 -27.64 22.85 7.06
CA GLY A 23 -28.04 24.27 7.12
C GLY A 23 -26.93 25.31 6.99
N HIS A 24 -25.65 24.92 6.98
CA HIS A 24 -24.54 25.85 6.72
C HIS A 24 -24.18 25.90 5.23
N THR A 25 -23.88 27.08 4.69
CA THR A 25 -23.49 27.27 3.27
C THR A 25 -22.04 26.86 2.98
N SER A 26 -21.16 26.86 3.98
CA SER A 26 -19.73 26.51 3.82
C SER A 26 -19.19 25.75 5.04
N THR A 27 -18.21 24.89 4.81
CA THR A 27 -17.44 24.22 5.88
C THR A 27 -16.56 25.27 6.58
N PRO A 28 -16.54 25.34 7.92
CA PRO A 28 -15.75 26.35 8.61
C PRO A 28 -14.25 26.18 8.30
N PRO A 29 -13.45 27.27 8.31
CA PRO A 29 -12.05 27.24 7.87
C PRO A 29 -11.20 26.19 8.60
N GLN A 30 -11.40 26.03 9.91
CA GLN A 30 -10.73 25.01 10.73
C GLN A 30 -11.00 23.58 10.27
N ASP A 31 -12.23 23.30 9.82
CA ASP A 31 -12.62 21.98 9.32
C ASP A 31 -12.06 21.74 7.92
N LYS A 32 -11.96 22.79 7.09
CA LYS A 32 -11.25 22.72 5.81
C LYS A 32 -9.77 22.39 5.98
N ILE A 33 -9.08 23.02 6.94
CA ILE A 33 -7.67 22.76 7.23
C ILE A 33 -7.49 21.31 7.73
N HIS A 34 -8.33 20.87 8.66
CA HIS A 34 -8.30 19.50 9.16
C HIS A 34 -8.55 18.48 8.04
N ASN A 35 -9.59 18.67 7.25
CA ASN A 35 -9.94 17.79 6.14
C ASN A 35 -8.83 17.74 5.09
N ARG A 36 -8.19 18.88 4.80
CA ARG A 36 -7.04 18.93 3.89
C ARG A 36 -5.89 18.06 4.37
N ARG A 37 -5.55 18.12 5.66
CA ARG A 37 -4.50 17.29 6.27
C ARG A 37 -4.85 15.79 6.22
N VAL A 38 -6.08 15.43 6.57
CA VAL A 38 -6.57 14.04 6.51
C VAL A 38 -6.54 13.52 5.07
N ASN A 39 -6.99 14.32 4.11
CA ASN A 39 -7.02 13.94 2.70
C ASN A 39 -5.61 13.84 2.10
N GLN A 40 -4.65 14.65 2.54
CA GLN A 40 -3.25 14.53 2.10
C GLN A 40 -2.66 13.16 2.46
N ILE A 41 -2.90 12.69 3.69
CA ILE A 41 -2.44 11.37 4.14
C ILE A 41 -3.16 10.26 3.36
N ARG A 42 -4.49 10.36 3.24
CA ARG A 42 -5.29 9.38 2.50
C ARG A 42 -4.83 9.25 1.06
N TRP A 43 -4.62 10.38 0.39
CA TRP A 43 -4.16 10.41 -1.00
C TRP A 43 -2.82 9.69 -1.16
N ALA A 44 -1.85 9.94 -0.27
CA ALA A 44 -0.56 9.24 -0.33
C ALA A 44 -0.70 7.72 -0.15
N VAL A 45 -1.56 7.28 0.77
CA VAL A 45 -1.83 5.84 1.00
C VAL A 45 -2.53 5.21 -0.19
N GLU A 46 -3.54 5.86 -0.76
CA GLU A 46 -4.26 5.37 -1.95
C GLU A 46 -3.34 5.25 -3.16
N GLN A 47 -2.46 6.24 -3.39
CA GLN A 47 -1.45 6.17 -4.45
C GLN A 47 -0.47 5.02 -4.19
N ALA A 48 0.02 4.85 -2.96
CA ALA A 48 0.91 3.73 -2.63
C ALA A 48 0.26 2.37 -2.89
N ILE A 49 -1.01 2.19 -2.51
CA ILE A 49 -1.77 0.95 -2.78
C ILE A 49 -1.98 0.76 -4.28
N ALA A 50 -2.35 1.82 -5.01
CA ALA A 50 -2.55 1.74 -6.46
C ALA A 50 -1.26 1.37 -7.19
N HIS A 51 -0.13 1.99 -6.81
CA HIS A 51 1.18 1.64 -7.33
C HIS A 51 1.56 0.20 -6.99
N LEU A 52 1.36 -0.24 -5.74
CA LEU A 52 1.62 -1.61 -5.31
C LEU A 52 0.82 -2.63 -6.13
N LYS A 53 -0.48 -2.36 -6.35
CA LYS A 53 -1.35 -3.21 -7.17
C LYS A 53 -0.91 -3.25 -8.64
N ASN A 54 -0.39 -2.14 -9.16
CA ASN A 54 0.05 -2.03 -10.55
C ASN A 54 1.51 -2.44 -10.78
N TRP A 55 2.29 -2.69 -9.73
CA TRP A 55 3.71 -2.97 -9.84
C TRP A 55 3.96 -4.33 -10.48
N LYS A 56 4.44 -4.27 -11.74
CA LYS A 56 4.78 -5.45 -12.53
C LYS A 56 5.81 -6.35 -11.85
N ILE A 57 6.80 -5.81 -11.14
CA ILE A 57 7.80 -6.63 -10.43
C ILE A 57 7.15 -7.61 -9.43
N LEU A 58 6.10 -7.16 -8.73
CA LEU A 58 5.33 -8.02 -7.83
C LEU A 58 4.37 -8.93 -8.60
N ALA A 59 3.72 -8.41 -9.65
CA ALA A 59 2.75 -9.16 -10.44
C ALA A 59 3.39 -10.28 -11.29
N THR A 60 4.57 -10.02 -11.86
CA THR A 60 5.30 -10.98 -12.68
C THR A 60 6.22 -11.86 -11.85
N GLY A 61 6.42 -11.54 -10.56
CA GLY A 61 7.48 -12.10 -9.74
C GLY A 61 8.85 -11.77 -10.33
N TYR A 62 9.78 -11.25 -9.53
CA TYR A 62 11.17 -11.15 -10.01
C TYR A 62 11.79 -12.56 -10.07
N HIS A 63 11.51 -13.28 -11.16
CA HIS A 63 12.04 -14.63 -11.46
C HIS A 63 13.30 -14.57 -12.33
N ALA A 64 14.01 -13.44 -12.34
CA ALA A 64 15.13 -13.22 -13.27
C ALA A 64 16.20 -14.33 -13.19
N ARG A 65 16.29 -15.07 -12.07
CA ARG A 65 17.25 -16.16 -11.87
C ARG A 65 16.71 -17.28 -10.98
N LEU A 66 15.56 -17.89 -11.32
CA LEU A 66 15.16 -19.18 -10.69
C LEU A 66 15.68 -20.41 -11.45
N THR A 67 16.15 -20.23 -12.69
CA THR A 67 16.74 -21.29 -13.53
C THR A 67 18.26 -21.41 -13.35
N GLU A 68 18.93 -20.36 -12.91
CA GLU A 68 20.37 -20.32 -12.65
C GLU A 68 20.86 -20.90 -11.30
N PRO A 69 20.07 -20.97 -10.20
CA PRO A 69 20.53 -21.51 -8.93
C PRO A 69 21.15 -22.90 -9.03
N PRO A 70 20.57 -23.89 -9.75
CA PRO A 70 21.19 -25.22 -9.82
C PRO A 70 22.55 -25.17 -10.53
N THR A 71 22.72 -24.31 -11.54
CA THR A 71 23.99 -24.17 -12.27
C THR A 71 25.05 -23.53 -11.39
N ILE A 72 24.73 -22.44 -10.68
CA ILE A 72 25.67 -21.75 -9.79
C ILE A 72 26.05 -22.66 -8.61
N ILE A 73 25.08 -23.35 -8.00
CA ILE A 73 25.32 -24.29 -6.91
C ILE A 73 26.21 -25.44 -7.38
N ARG A 74 25.97 -26.00 -8.57
CA ARG A 74 26.83 -27.05 -9.16
C ARG A 74 28.26 -26.55 -9.37
N ILE A 75 28.44 -25.37 -9.94
CA ILE A 75 29.77 -24.78 -10.19
C ILE A 75 30.53 -24.61 -8.86
N VAL A 76 29.90 -23.99 -7.86
CA VAL A 76 30.53 -23.76 -6.55
C VAL A 76 30.84 -25.09 -5.85
N THR A 77 29.92 -26.06 -5.91
CA THR A 77 30.12 -27.39 -5.30
C THR A 77 31.26 -28.15 -5.96
N SER A 78 31.36 -28.12 -7.29
CA SER A 78 32.46 -28.75 -8.04
C SER A 78 33.80 -28.08 -7.72
N LEU A 79 33.88 -26.75 -7.73
CA LEU A 79 35.09 -26.01 -7.35
C LEU A 79 35.53 -26.35 -5.92
N LYS A 80 34.58 -26.48 -4.99
CA LYS A 80 34.87 -26.86 -3.61
C LYS A 80 35.41 -28.29 -3.51
N HIS A 81 34.85 -29.25 -4.26
CA HIS A 81 35.38 -30.62 -4.32
C HIS A 81 36.78 -30.67 -4.92
N TYR A 82 37.03 -29.96 -6.02
CA TYR A 82 38.38 -29.87 -6.61
C TYR A 82 39.41 -29.25 -5.65
N ARG A 83 38.98 -28.29 -4.81
CA ARG A 83 39.86 -27.64 -3.84
C ARG A 83 40.20 -28.54 -2.64
N PHE A 84 39.28 -29.40 -2.21
CA PHE A 84 39.49 -30.25 -1.03
C PHE A 84 40.06 -31.63 -1.36
N GLY A 85 40.20 -31.97 -2.65
CA GLY A 85 40.60 -33.31 -3.07
C GLY A 85 39.50 -34.32 -2.78
N TRP A 86 39.48 -35.42 -3.53
CA TRP A 86 38.68 -36.58 -3.14
C TRP A 86 39.13 -37.12 -1.79
#